data_AF-A0A2G2NSA6-F1
#
_entry.id   AF-A0A2G2NSA6-F1
#
_cell.length_a   1.000
_cell.length_b   1.000
_cell.length_c   1.000
_cell.angle_alpha   90.00
_cell.angle_beta   90.00
_cell.angle_gamma   90.00
#
_symmetry.space_group_name_H-M   'P 1'
#
loop_
_entity.id
_entity.type
_entity.pdbx_description
1 polymer ?
#
loop_
_entity_poly.entity_id
_entity_poly.type
_entity_poly.pdbx_seq_one_letter_code
_entity_poly.pdbx_strand_id
1 'polypeptide(L)'
;MLQLFNKLSLAFGHVTGFLSLGIFFIATAAIAVSSYVLLVSAPFEYSYGQDDIALADLIALALLALATWRYFRRGRESQTPLWPLLKRLAFILTFVTLLLLSALGIMASILFVEPDLANEQLAGGADDLMLYGVFSIFIIAIYGATPLPPLSYQTDPEGNPIPRRQKAKNSGNSSEPEPPTLNPSAENNL
;
A
#
# COMPACT_ATOMS: atom_id res chain seq x y z
N MET A 1 17.75 36.30 -20.68
CA MET A 1 17.05 35.12 -21.25
C MET A 1 17.17 33.88 -20.37
N LEU A 2 18.36 33.41 -19.96
CA LEU A 2 18.51 32.19 -19.15
C LEU A 2 17.66 32.17 -17.86
N GLN A 3 17.57 33.28 -17.12
CA GLN A 3 16.77 33.34 -15.89
C GLN A 3 15.26 33.18 -16.13
N LEU A 4 14.76 33.62 -17.29
CA LEU A 4 13.35 33.49 -17.65
C LEU A 4 13.02 32.02 -18.00
N PHE A 5 13.90 31.37 -18.76
CA PHE A 5 13.82 29.93 -19.05
C PHE A 5 13.90 29.07 -17.79
N ASN A 6 14.75 29.43 -16.83
CA ASN A 6 14.88 28.68 -15.58
C ASN A 6 13.60 28.78 -14.72
N LYS A 7 12.99 29.97 -14.64
CA LYS A 7 11.70 30.16 -13.96
C LYS A 7 10.56 29.42 -14.67
N LEU A 8 10.55 29.42 -16.00
CA LEU A 8 9.54 28.72 -16.80
C LEU A 8 9.67 27.20 -16.64
N SER A 9 10.91 26.68 -16.68
CA SER A 9 11.22 25.26 -16.44
C SER A 9 10.82 24.82 -15.03
N LEU A 10 11.12 25.63 -14.01
CA LEU A 10 10.72 25.35 -12.63
C LEU A 10 9.19 25.33 -12.48
N ALA A 11 8.49 26.30 -13.07
CA ALA A 11 7.03 26.34 -13.05
C ALA A 11 6.43 25.12 -13.77
N PHE A 12 6.96 24.76 -14.93
CA PHE A 12 6.54 23.57 -15.66
C PHE A 12 6.80 22.30 -14.85
N GLY A 13 7.93 22.20 -14.15
CA GLY A 13 8.25 21.09 -13.25
C GLY A 13 7.28 20.94 -12.08
N HIS A 14 6.83 22.05 -11.49
CA HIS A 14 5.81 22.00 -10.43
C HIS A 14 4.45 21.56 -10.98
N VAL A 15 4.07 22.05 -12.18
CA VAL A 15 2.82 21.67 -12.84
C VAL A 15 2.82 20.20 -13.22
N THR A 16 3.90 19.70 -13.85
CA THR A 16 4.02 18.28 -14.22
C THR A 16 4.14 17.39 -12.99
N GLY A 17 4.81 17.83 -11.93
CA GLY A 17 4.85 17.15 -10.65
C GLY A 17 3.46 17.00 -10.03
N PHE A 18 2.69 18.09 -9.97
CA PHE A 18 1.32 18.06 -9.47
C PHE A 18 0.41 17.18 -10.33
N LEU A 19 0.51 17.29 -11.65
CA LEU A 19 -0.30 16.51 -12.59
C LEU A 19 0.01 15.02 -12.50
N SER A 20 1.29 14.63 -12.48
CA SER A 20 1.71 13.23 -12.39
C SER A 20 1.28 12.60 -11.07
N LEU A 21 1.43 13.32 -9.95
CA LEU A 21 0.96 12.87 -8.64
C LEU A 21 -0.57 12.70 -8.62
N GLY A 22 -1.30 13.66 -9.20
CA GLY A 22 -2.76 13.60 -9.32
C GLY A 22 -3.23 12.40 -10.12
N ILE A 23 -2.67 12.20 -11.32
CA ILE A 23 -2.97 11.03 -12.17
C ILE A 23 -2.65 9.73 -11.44
N PHE A 24 -1.50 9.66 -10.77
CA PHE A 24 -1.10 8.49 -9.99
C PHE A 24 -2.12 8.15 -8.90
N PHE A 25 -2.59 9.13 -8.13
CA PHE A 25 -3.61 8.90 -7.09
C PHE A 25 -4.95 8.46 -7.69
N ILE A 26 -5.39 9.08 -8.79
CA ILE A 26 -6.65 8.72 -9.45
C ILE A 26 -6.57 7.29 -10.00
N ALA A 27 -5.49 6.95 -10.70
CA ALA A 27 -5.29 5.61 -11.24
C ALA A 27 -5.22 4.55 -10.13
N THR A 28 -4.49 4.85 -9.04
CA THR A 28 -4.42 3.97 -7.86
C THR A 28 -5.81 3.74 -7.28
N ALA A 29 -6.58 4.81 -7.05
CA ALA A 29 -7.94 4.70 -6.53
C ALA A 29 -8.86 3.91 -7.47
N ALA A 30 -8.80 4.18 -8.77
CA ALA A 30 -9.59 3.46 -9.77
C ALA A 30 -9.27 1.96 -9.76
N ILE A 31 -8.00 1.59 -9.81
CA ILE A 31 -7.57 0.18 -9.79
C ILE A 31 -8.00 -0.49 -8.48
N ALA A 32 -7.81 0.17 -7.34
CA ALA A 32 -8.17 -0.39 -6.03
C ALA A 32 -9.69 -0.61 -5.88
N VAL A 33 -10.51 0.35 -6.33
CA VAL A 33 -11.97 0.21 -6.29
C VAL A 33 -12.41 -0.89 -7.24
N SER A 34 -11.93 -0.87 -8.50
CA SER A 34 -12.27 -1.89 -9.48
C SER A 34 -11.85 -3.28 -9.02
N SER A 35 -10.65 -3.46 -8.47
CA SER A 35 -10.20 -4.77 -8.00
C SER A 35 -11.00 -5.28 -6.82
N TYR A 36 -11.37 -4.41 -5.88
CA TYR A 36 -12.24 -4.80 -4.76
C TYR A 36 -13.64 -5.18 -5.23
N VAL A 37 -14.23 -4.40 -6.15
CA VAL A 37 -15.54 -4.71 -6.73
C VAL A 37 -15.51 -6.03 -7.47
N LEU A 38 -14.47 -6.28 -8.27
CA LEU A 38 -14.28 -7.55 -8.97
C LEU A 38 -14.13 -8.72 -7.98
N LEU A 39 -13.38 -8.56 -6.89
CA LEU A 39 -13.27 -9.62 -5.87
C LEU A 39 -14.64 -9.96 -5.26
N VAL A 40 -15.48 -8.96 -5.00
CA VAL A 40 -16.80 -9.18 -4.40
C VAL A 40 -17.79 -9.75 -5.41
N SER A 41 -17.67 -9.39 -6.69
CA SER A 41 -18.58 -9.83 -7.76
C SER A 41 -18.21 -11.16 -8.40
N ALA A 42 -16.93 -11.56 -8.37
CA ALA A 42 -16.44 -12.76 -9.04
C ALA A 42 -17.21 -14.05 -8.69
N PRO A 43 -17.61 -14.31 -7.44
CA PRO A 43 -18.46 -15.46 -7.10
C PRO A 43 -19.84 -15.49 -7.76
N PHE A 44 -20.34 -14.35 -8.22
CA PHE A 44 -21.70 -14.20 -8.76
C PHE A 44 -21.74 -14.22 -10.30
N GLU A 45 -20.59 -14.15 -10.97
CA GLU A 45 -20.51 -14.13 -12.44
C GLU A 45 -20.42 -15.53 -13.07
N TYR A 46 -20.22 -16.60 -12.28
CA TYR A 46 -20.19 -17.97 -12.82
C TYR A 46 -21.57 -18.39 -13.35
N SER A 47 -21.56 -18.90 -14.58
CA SER A 47 -22.75 -19.26 -15.38
C SER A 47 -23.53 -20.50 -14.87
N TYR A 48 -23.02 -21.17 -13.82
CA TYR A 48 -23.79 -22.17 -13.09
C TYR A 48 -24.78 -21.41 -12.21
N GLY A 49 -26.07 -21.66 -12.42
CA GLY A 49 -27.17 -20.82 -11.92
C GLY A 49 -26.97 -20.33 -10.48
N GLN A 50 -27.49 -19.14 -10.19
CA GLN A 50 -27.45 -18.47 -8.88
C GLN A 50 -27.76 -19.35 -7.64
N ASP A 51 -28.36 -20.52 -7.86
CA ASP A 51 -28.67 -21.54 -6.86
C ASP A 51 -27.44 -22.40 -6.43
N ASP A 52 -26.31 -22.33 -7.14
CA ASP A 52 -25.12 -23.17 -6.94
C ASP A 52 -23.89 -22.35 -6.50
N ILE A 53 -24.07 -21.35 -5.64
CA ILE A 53 -22.93 -20.66 -5.00
C ILE A 53 -22.16 -21.68 -4.16
N ALA A 54 -20.91 -21.93 -4.53
CA ALA A 54 -20.07 -22.86 -3.79
C ALA A 54 -19.84 -22.34 -2.36
N LEU A 55 -19.91 -23.24 -1.38
CA LEU A 55 -19.60 -22.91 0.01
C LEU A 55 -18.21 -22.27 0.14
N ALA A 56 -17.26 -22.69 -0.71
CA ALA A 56 -15.91 -22.13 -0.77
C ALA A 56 -15.91 -20.63 -1.13
N ASP A 57 -16.79 -20.19 -2.03
CA ASP A 57 -16.90 -18.78 -2.40
C ASP A 57 -17.47 -17.93 -1.26
N LEU A 58 -18.48 -18.45 -0.56
CA LEU A 58 -19.03 -17.82 0.64
C LEU A 58 -17.96 -17.69 1.73
N ILE A 59 -17.14 -18.73 1.92
CA ILE A 59 -16.01 -18.71 2.86
C ILE A 59 -14.97 -17.68 2.41
N ALA A 60 -14.62 -17.62 1.13
CA ALA A 60 -13.65 -16.66 0.60
C ALA A 60 -14.13 -15.21 0.80
N LEU A 61 -15.40 -14.92 0.49
CA LEU A 61 -16.03 -13.62 0.74
C LEU A 61 -16.07 -13.29 2.24
N ALA A 62 -16.43 -14.25 3.09
CA ALA A 62 -16.45 -14.05 4.53
C ALA A 62 -15.04 -13.74 5.09
N LEU A 63 -14.00 -14.43 4.61
CA LEU A 63 -12.62 -14.19 5.00
C LEU A 63 -12.11 -12.83 4.49
N LEU A 64 -12.47 -12.45 3.27
CA LEU A 64 -12.18 -11.12 2.73
C LEU A 64 -12.82 -10.01 3.58
N ALA A 65 -14.10 -10.18 3.90
CA ALA A 65 -14.84 -9.24 4.76
C ALA A 65 -14.20 -9.17 6.16
N LEU A 66 -13.83 -10.31 6.74
CA LEU A 66 -13.19 -10.39 8.05
C LEU A 66 -11.81 -9.73 8.05
N ALA A 67 -10.99 -9.95 7.02
CA ALA A 67 -9.68 -9.32 6.87
C ALA A 67 -9.81 -7.79 6.72
N THR A 68 -10.76 -7.34 5.90
CA THR A 68 -11.06 -5.91 5.71
C THR A 68 -11.57 -5.27 6.99
N TRP A 69 -12.51 -5.92 7.68
CA TRP A 69 -13.03 -5.48 8.96
C TRP A 69 -11.93 -5.35 10.02
N ARG A 70 -11.11 -6.39 10.16
CA ARG A 70 -9.97 -6.40 11.09
C ARG A 70 -8.99 -5.28 10.78
N TYR A 71 -8.70 -5.03 9.51
CA TYR A 71 -7.81 -3.95 9.07
C TYR A 71 -8.28 -2.58 9.60
N PHE A 72 -9.56 -2.25 9.40
CA PHE A 72 -10.13 -0.98 9.87
C PHE A 72 -10.27 -0.94 11.39
N ARG A 73 -10.66 -2.04 12.02
CA ARG A 73 -10.79 -2.13 13.48
C ARG A 73 -9.45 -1.85 14.17
N ARG A 74 -8.37 -2.52 13.76
CA ARG A 74 -7.02 -2.28 14.32
C ARG A 74 -6.46 -0.91 13.93
N GLY A 75 -6.83 -0.40 12.75
CA GLY A 75 -6.54 0.98 12.37
C GLY A 75 -7.12 2.01 13.34
N ARG A 76 -8.36 1.80 13.80
CA ARG A 76 -9.00 2.65 14.82
C ARG A 76 -8.38 2.47 16.19
N GLU A 77 -8.08 1.24 16.60
CA GLU A 77 -7.43 0.93 17.89
C GLU A 77 -6.02 1.56 17.98
N SER A 78 -5.31 1.67 16.87
CA SER A 78 -3.98 2.31 16.78
C SER A 78 -4.02 3.85 16.64
N GLN A 79 -5.18 4.48 16.85
CA GLN A 79 -5.40 5.92 16.70
C GLN A 79 -4.97 6.48 15.33
N THR A 80 -4.98 5.65 14.28
CA THR A 80 -4.65 6.10 12.92
C THR A 80 -5.91 6.70 12.30
N PRO A 81 -5.86 7.93 11.73
CA PRO A 81 -7.03 8.51 11.10
C PRO A 81 -7.45 7.68 9.88
N LEU A 82 -8.74 7.72 9.54
CA LEU A 82 -9.33 6.89 8.47
C LEU A 82 -8.68 7.15 7.10
N TRP A 83 -8.28 8.38 6.82
CA TRP A 83 -7.75 8.74 5.51
C TRP A 83 -6.41 8.06 5.17
N PRO A 84 -5.39 8.07 6.06
CA PRO A 84 -4.20 7.24 5.88
C PRO A 84 -4.47 5.74 5.77
N LEU A 85 -5.47 5.21 6.48
CA LEU A 85 -5.85 3.80 6.36
C LEU A 85 -6.39 3.50 4.97
N LEU A 86 -7.27 4.37 4.46
CA LEU A 86 -7.85 4.20 3.13
C LEU A 86 -6.79 4.31 2.03
N LYS A 87 -5.88 5.28 2.12
CA LYS A 87 -4.73 5.42 1.20
C LYS A 87 -3.86 4.18 1.19
N ARG A 88 -3.54 3.66 2.39
CA ARG A 88 -2.71 2.47 2.52
C ARG A 88 -3.43 1.26 1.93
N LEU A 89 -4.71 1.05 2.26
CA LEU A 89 -5.52 -0.03 1.69
C LEU A 89 -5.56 0.04 0.16
N ALA A 90 -5.86 1.21 -0.41
CA ALA A 90 -5.88 1.42 -1.86
C ALA A 90 -4.52 1.06 -2.48
N PHE A 91 -3.42 1.54 -1.90
CA PHE A 91 -2.08 1.22 -2.38
C PHE A 91 -1.80 -0.29 -2.39
N ILE A 92 -2.21 -1.02 -1.35
CA ILE A 92 -2.00 -2.48 -1.27
C ILE A 92 -2.84 -3.19 -2.32
N LEU A 93 -4.11 -2.83 -2.46
CA LEU A 93 -4.99 -3.42 -3.47
C LEU A 93 -4.41 -3.20 -4.86
N THR A 94 -3.99 -1.97 -5.19
CA THR A 94 -3.35 -1.66 -6.47
C THR A 94 -2.06 -2.43 -6.65
N PHE A 95 -1.17 -2.48 -5.65
CA PHE A 95 0.10 -3.19 -5.73
C PHE A 95 -0.11 -4.68 -6.01
N VAL A 96 -1.00 -5.34 -5.26
CA VAL A 96 -1.33 -6.76 -5.47
C VAL A 96 -1.95 -6.97 -6.84
N THR A 97 -2.87 -6.10 -7.27
CA THR A 97 -3.50 -6.19 -8.59
C THR A 97 -2.46 -6.11 -9.70
N LEU A 98 -1.55 -5.14 -9.65
CA LEU A 98 -0.49 -4.98 -10.64
C LEU A 98 0.52 -6.13 -10.62
N LEU A 99 0.83 -6.69 -9.45
CA LEU A 99 1.68 -7.87 -9.31
C LEU A 99 1.05 -9.08 -9.99
N LEU A 100 -0.25 -9.32 -9.76
CA LEU A 100 -0.99 -10.40 -10.40
C LEU A 100 -1.12 -10.18 -11.91
N LEU A 101 -1.38 -8.95 -12.36
CA LEU A 101 -1.43 -8.60 -13.78
C LEU A 101 -0.08 -8.82 -14.46
N SER A 102 1.03 -8.50 -13.77
CA SER A 102 2.38 -8.75 -14.24
C SER A 102 2.65 -10.25 -14.39
N ALA A 103 2.30 -11.05 -13.38
CA ALA A 103 2.43 -12.50 -13.44
C ALA A 103 1.59 -13.11 -14.59
N LEU A 104 0.36 -12.63 -14.76
CA LEU A 104 -0.52 -13.04 -15.86
C LEU A 104 0.06 -12.62 -17.22
N GLY A 105 0.67 -11.44 -17.32
CA GLY A 105 1.34 -10.97 -18.54
C GLY A 105 2.55 -11.83 -18.92
N ILE A 106 3.35 -12.25 -17.93
CA ILE A 106 4.47 -13.18 -18.16
C ILE A 106 3.94 -14.53 -18.65
N MET A 107 2.92 -15.09 -17.98
CA MET A 107 2.26 -16.32 -18.42
C MET A 107 1.74 -16.19 -19.85
N ALA A 108 0.96 -15.16 -20.13
CA ALA A 108 0.40 -14.91 -21.47
C ALA A 108 1.49 -14.76 -22.55
N SER A 109 2.64 -14.17 -22.20
CA SER A 109 3.77 -14.05 -23.11
C SER A 109 4.39 -15.42 -23.44
N ILE A 110 4.51 -16.31 -22.45
CA ILE A 110 4.97 -17.70 -22.66
C ILE A 110 3.96 -18.46 -23.53
N LEU A 111 2.67 -18.34 -23.23
CA LEU A 111 1.58 -18.97 -24.00
C LEU A 111 1.56 -18.52 -25.47
N PHE A 112 1.94 -17.27 -25.75
CA PHE A 112 2.03 -16.77 -27.13
C PHE A 112 3.19 -17.40 -27.92
N VAL A 113 4.26 -17.79 -27.24
CA VAL A 113 5.44 -18.40 -27.87
C VAL A 113 5.27 -19.92 -28.03
N GLU A 114 4.72 -20.59 -27.01
CA GLU A 114 4.53 -22.05 -26.98
C GLU A 114 3.06 -22.39 -26.65
N PRO A 115 2.15 -22.37 -27.65
CA PRO A 115 0.72 -22.56 -27.43
C PRO A 115 0.35 -23.99 -27.00
N ASP A 116 1.20 -24.99 -27.29
CA ASP A 116 0.94 -26.39 -26.94
C ASP A 116 1.00 -26.64 -25.42
N LEU A 117 1.81 -25.87 -24.68
CA LEU A 117 1.84 -25.90 -23.21
C LEU A 117 0.55 -25.35 -22.58
N ALA A 118 -0.15 -24.45 -23.28
CA ALA A 118 -1.36 -23.80 -22.78
C ALA A 118 -2.54 -24.77 -22.68
N ASN A 119 -2.68 -25.66 -23.66
CA ASN A 119 -3.81 -26.57 -23.77
C ASN A 119 -3.81 -27.63 -22.67
N GLU A 120 -2.66 -28.12 -22.22
CA GLU A 120 -2.59 -29.08 -21.12
C GLU A 120 -2.82 -28.43 -19.74
N GLN A 121 -2.42 -27.16 -19.56
CA GLN A 121 -2.45 -26.48 -18.27
C GLN A 121 -3.79 -25.78 -17.98
N LEU A 122 -4.56 -25.43 -19.02
CA LEU A 122 -5.91 -24.84 -18.92
C LEU A 122 -7.04 -25.87 -19.02
N ALA A 123 -6.79 -27.10 -19.49
CA ALA A 123 -7.84 -28.11 -19.70
C ALA A 123 -8.37 -28.78 -18.41
N GLY A 124 -7.78 -28.50 -17.24
CA GLY A 124 -8.03 -29.26 -16.00
C GLY A 124 -8.49 -28.43 -14.81
N GLY A 125 -9.66 -27.79 -14.87
CA GLY A 125 -10.32 -27.21 -13.68
C GLY A 125 -9.48 -26.19 -12.88
N ALA A 126 -8.46 -25.61 -13.52
CA ALA A 126 -7.51 -24.71 -12.87
C ALA A 126 -8.14 -23.35 -12.51
N ASP A 127 -9.30 -23.03 -13.08
CA ASP A 127 -10.00 -21.76 -12.91
C ASP A 127 -10.41 -21.51 -11.44
N ASP A 128 -10.96 -22.53 -10.77
CA ASP A 128 -11.34 -22.44 -9.36
C ASP A 128 -10.10 -22.26 -8.47
N LEU A 129 -9.03 -23.03 -8.73
CA LEU A 129 -7.79 -22.93 -7.99
C LEU A 129 -7.12 -21.55 -8.18
N MET A 130 -7.16 -21.01 -9.40
CA MET A 130 -6.70 -19.66 -9.69
C MET A 130 -7.54 -18.62 -8.95
N LEU A 131 -8.87 -18.74 -8.98
CA LEU A 131 -9.77 -17.81 -8.28
C LEU A 131 -9.49 -17.80 -6.77
N TYR A 132 -9.46 -18.97 -6.13
CA TYR A 132 -9.15 -19.07 -4.70
C TYR A 132 -7.72 -18.65 -4.37
N GLY A 133 -6.77 -18.88 -5.27
CA GLY A 133 -5.41 -18.35 -5.18
C GLY A 133 -5.38 -16.82 -5.15
N VAL A 134 -6.12 -16.16 -6.05
CA VAL A 134 -6.26 -14.70 -6.09
C VAL A 134 -6.89 -14.19 -4.80
N PHE A 135 -8.02 -14.76 -4.35
CA PHE A 135 -8.64 -14.39 -3.08
C PHE A 135 -7.66 -14.51 -1.91
N SER A 136 -6.92 -15.61 -1.83
CA SER A 136 -5.96 -15.87 -0.75
C SER A 136 -4.86 -14.82 -0.71
N ILE A 137 -4.31 -14.43 -1.87
CA ILE A 137 -3.27 -13.41 -1.97
C ILE A 137 -3.81 -12.05 -1.48
N PHE A 138 -5.01 -11.65 -1.90
CA PHE A 138 -5.63 -10.41 -1.44
C PHE A 138 -5.90 -10.42 0.07
N ILE A 139 -6.43 -11.53 0.60
CA ILE A 139 -6.70 -11.69 2.04
C ILE A 139 -5.39 -11.56 2.84
N ILE A 140 -4.33 -12.27 2.43
CA ILE A 140 -3.02 -12.21 3.09
C ILE A 140 -2.43 -10.80 3.01
N ALA A 141 -2.53 -10.12 1.87
CA ALA A 141 -2.02 -8.77 1.70
C ALA A 141 -2.74 -7.76 2.59
N ILE A 142 -4.08 -7.80 2.63
CA ILE A 142 -4.89 -6.95 3.51
C ILE A 142 -4.55 -7.26 4.98
N TYR A 143 -4.48 -8.55 5.33
CA TYR A 143 -4.17 -9.00 6.68
C TYR A 143 -2.79 -8.53 7.14
N GLY A 144 -1.74 -8.78 6.34
CA GLY A 144 -0.36 -8.41 6.65
C GLY A 144 -0.13 -6.90 6.70
N ALA A 145 -0.90 -6.14 5.94
CA ALA A 145 -0.85 -4.69 5.98
C ALA A 145 -1.57 -4.04 7.17
N THR A 146 -2.27 -4.83 7.99
CA THR A 146 -2.97 -4.31 9.16
C THR A 146 -2.00 -3.53 10.04
N PRO A 147 -2.27 -2.26 10.38
CA PRO A 147 -1.42 -1.52 11.31
C PRO A 147 -1.44 -2.21 12.67
N LEU A 148 -0.25 -2.64 13.13
CA LEU A 148 -0.06 -3.24 14.44
C LEU A 148 0.48 -2.17 15.41
N PRO A 149 0.06 -2.19 16.68
CA PRO A 149 0.76 -1.41 17.71
C PRO A 149 2.21 -1.86 17.80
N PRO A 150 3.14 -0.97 18.21
CA PRO A 150 4.53 -1.34 18.39
C PRO A 150 4.67 -2.47 19.42
N LEU A 151 5.54 -3.45 19.13
CA LEU A 151 5.80 -4.62 19.97
C LEU A 151 6.47 -4.29 21.32
N SER A 152 7.04 -3.09 21.44
CA SER A 152 7.68 -2.60 22.66
C SER A 152 7.18 -1.19 22.93
N TYR A 153 6.65 -1.00 24.13
CA TYR A 153 6.55 0.31 24.75
C TYR A 153 7.93 0.64 25.32
N GLN A 154 8.54 1.74 24.88
CA GLN A 154 9.65 2.30 25.63
C GLN A 154 9.03 2.98 26.85
N THR A 155 9.35 2.44 28.02
CA THR A 155 9.06 3.08 29.29
C THR A 155 10.04 4.24 29.46
N ASP A 156 9.54 5.42 29.84
CA ASP A 156 10.40 6.52 30.27
C ASP A 156 11.11 6.17 31.61
N PRO A 157 12.05 6.99 32.09
CA PRO A 157 12.71 6.77 33.38
C PRO A 157 11.74 6.83 34.59
N GLU A 158 10.52 7.34 34.41
CA GLU A 158 9.46 7.48 35.42
C GLU A 158 8.40 6.36 35.35
N GLY A 159 8.54 5.38 34.46
CA GLY A 159 7.60 4.26 34.33
C GLY A 159 6.45 4.46 33.34
N ASN A 160 6.39 5.58 32.59
CA ASN A 160 5.29 5.86 31.67
C ASN A 160 5.56 5.33 30.25
N PRO A 161 4.57 4.68 29.60
CA PRO A 161 4.73 4.16 28.24
C PRO A 161 4.74 5.31 27.21
N ILE A 162 5.87 5.52 26.52
CA ILE A 162 5.97 6.48 25.41
C ILE A 162 5.70 5.76 24.08
N PRO A 163 4.66 6.17 23.32
CA PRO A 163 4.52 5.75 21.93
C PRO A 163 5.66 6.36 21.10
N ARG A 164 6.51 5.51 20.47
CA ARG A 164 7.68 5.92 19.65
C ARG A 164 7.37 6.96 18.56
N ARG A 165 6.09 7.12 18.17
CA ARG A 165 5.61 8.13 17.20
C ARG A 165 5.79 9.59 17.67
N GLN A 166 5.85 9.88 18.97
CA GLN A 166 6.01 11.26 19.44
C GLN A 166 7.45 11.78 19.36
N LYS A 167 8.47 10.90 19.41
CA LYS A 167 9.87 11.35 19.36
C LYS A 167 10.28 11.89 17.99
N ALA A 168 9.69 11.38 16.90
CA ALA A 168 9.98 11.88 15.55
C ALA A 168 9.45 13.29 15.27
N LYS A 169 8.47 13.78 16.06
CA LYS A 169 7.93 15.14 15.89
C LYS A 169 8.63 16.19 16.76
N ASN A 170 9.24 15.78 17.88
CA ASN A 170 9.95 16.69 18.80
C ASN A 170 11.49 16.61 18.71
N SER A 171 12.06 15.61 18.04
CA SER A 171 13.52 15.52 17.82
C SER A 171 14.03 16.41 16.67
N GLY A 172 13.29 17.47 16.32
CA GLY A 172 13.71 18.49 15.35
C GLY A 172 14.07 19.83 16.00
N ASN A 173 14.06 19.93 17.34
CA ASN A 173 14.20 21.23 18.02
C ASN A 173 15.18 21.25 19.21
N SER A 174 16.18 20.36 19.26
CA SER A 174 17.24 20.50 20.26
C SER A 174 18.62 20.16 19.71
N SER A 175 19.48 21.17 19.77
CA SER A 175 20.95 21.13 19.77
C SER A 175 21.64 20.66 18.50
N GLU A 176 21.71 21.58 17.52
CA GLU A 176 22.89 21.70 16.67
C GLU A 176 24.02 22.32 17.53
N PRO A 177 25.18 21.66 17.74
CA PRO A 177 26.28 22.28 18.45
C PRO A 177 26.92 23.32 17.52
N GLU A 178 26.94 24.59 17.94
CA GLU A 178 27.68 25.65 17.25
C GLU A 178 29.16 25.26 17.10
N PRO A 179 29.77 25.50 15.93
CA PRO A 179 31.20 25.26 15.72
C PRO A 179 32.03 26.23 16.57
N PRO A 180 33.17 25.80 17.13
CA PRO A 180 33.98 26.64 18.00
C PRO A 180 34.60 27.79 17.21
N THR A 181 34.13 29.02 17.45
CA THR A 181 34.81 30.25 17.03
C THR A 181 36.02 30.51 17.92
N LEU A 182 37.22 30.38 17.35
CA LEU A 182 38.46 30.87 17.97
C LEU A 182 38.44 32.41 17.97
N ASN A 183 38.18 33.00 19.14
CA ASN A 183 38.37 34.44 19.35
C ASN A 183 39.83 34.71 19.75
N PRO A 184 40.61 35.48 18.97
CA PRO A 184 41.93 35.94 19.36
C PRO A 184 41.77 37.30 20.05
N SER A 185 41.56 37.32 21.38
CA SER A 185 41.76 38.51 22.23
C SER A 185 41.65 38.13 23.71
N ALA A 186 42.78 37.81 24.32
CA ALA A 186 43.04 38.11 25.73
C ALA A 186 44.19 39.12 25.70
N GLU A 187 43.90 40.42 25.88
CA GLU A 187 44.25 41.17 27.09
C GLU A 187 45.70 40.88 27.52
N ASN A 188 46.70 41.68 27.16
CA ASN A 188 47.01 43.01 27.69
C ASN A 188 46.54 43.27 29.14
N ASN A 189 47.53 43.44 30.01
CA ASN A 189 47.54 44.06 31.34
C ASN A 189 47.34 43.14 32.56
N LEU A 190 48.46 42.62 33.09
CA LEU A 190 49.04 43.05 34.38
C LEU A 190 50.38 42.34 34.63
#